data_AF-A0A3G4V7K1-F1
#
_entry.id   AF-A0A3G4V7K1-F1
#
_cell.length_a   1.000
_cell.length_b   1.000
_cell.length_c   1.000
_cell.angle_alpha   90.00
_cell.angle_beta   90.00
_cell.angle_gamma   90.00
#
_symmetry.space_group_name_H-M   'P 1'
#
loop_
_entity.id
_entity.type
_entity.pdbx_description
1 polymer ?
#
loop_
_entity_poly.entity_id
_entity_poly.type
_entity_poly.pdbx_seq_one_letter_code
_entity_poly.pdbx_strand_id
1 'polypeptide(L)'
;METVQSIEEMVLQMRRNALAAAMRNINLHVFNGRASAMLMAEYVAERLNVRPTDIRLWLTSGGVPEQYAEQLLEVLNENSVWRRHQILPSKRLATNYMEAAYA
;
A
#
# COMPACT_ATOMS: atom_id res chain seq x y z
N MET A 1 -1.95 -29.66 -3.98
CA MET A 1 -3.19 -29.03 -3.48
C MET A 1 -2.99 -27.54 -3.62
N GLU A 2 -3.56 -26.93 -4.66
CA GLU A 2 -3.64 -25.47 -4.75
C GLU A 2 -4.56 -25.01 -3.61
N THR A 3 -4.01 -24.31 -2.62
CA THR A 3 -4.81 -23.67 -1.58
C THR A 3 -5.63 -22.58 -2.26
N VAL A 4 -6.94 -22.76 -2.31
CA VAL A 4 -7.87 -21.69 -2.69
C VAL A 4 -7.64 -20.54 -1.73
N GLN A 5 -6.98 -19.49 -2.20
CA GLN A 5 -6.74 -18.30 -1.41
C GLN A 5 -8.09 -17.70 -1.03
N SER A 6 -8.31 -17.48 0.26
CA SER A 6 -9.55 -16.85 0.71
C SER A 6 -9.60 -15.40 0.22
N ILE A 7 -10.82 -14.87 0.04
CA ILE A 7 -11.03 -13.45 -0.32
C ILE A 7 -10.34 -12.52 0.69
N GLU A 8 -10.28 -12.92 1.96
CA GLU A 8 -9.64 -12.12 3.01
C GLU A 8 -8.13 -12.07 2.86
N GLU A 9 -7.49 -13.21 2.58
CA GLU A 9 -6.06 -13.28 2.27
C GLU A 9 -5.74 -12.50 0.99
N MET A 10 -6.62 -12.55 -0.02
CA MET A 10 -6.45 -11.77 -1.24
C MET A 10 -6.51 -10.27 -0.96
N VAL A 11 -7.48 -9.80 -0.17
CA VAL A 11 -7.57 -8.39 0.23
C VAL A 11 -6.29 -7.95 0.97
N LEU A 12 -5.81 -8.75 1.92
CA LEU A 12 -4.57 -8.43 2.64
C LEU A 12 -3.37 -8.38 1.69
N GLN A 13 -3.27 -9.32 0.74
CA GLN A 13 -2.21 -9.32 -0.26
C GLN A 13 -2.28 -8.10 -1.18
N MET A 14 -3.47 -7.75 -1.67
CA MET A 14 -3.66 -6.56 -2.51
C MET A 14 -3.29 -5.28 -1.76
N ARG A 15 -3.64 -5.16 -0.48
CA ARG A 15 -3.28 -4.00 0.35
C ARG A 15 -1.77 -3.90 0.60
N ARG A 16 -1.08 -5.02 0.84
CA ARG A 16 0.39 -5.03 0.93
C ARG A 16 1.03 -4.62 -0.39
N ASN A 17 0.56 -5.16 -1.51
CA ASN A 17 1.05 -4.84 -2.84
C ASN A 17 0.81 -3.36 -3.18
N ALA A 18 -0.36 -2.84 -2.84
CA ALA A 18 -0.71 -1.43 -2.98
C ALA A 18 0.24 -0.52 -2.21
N LEU A 19 0.51 -0.82 -0.93
CA LEU A 19 1.46 -0.05 -0.14
C LEU A 19 2.89 -0.15 -0.72
N ALA A 20 3.33 -1.34 -1.13
CA ALA A 20 4.65 -1.51 -1.76
C ALA A 20 4.76 -0.74 -3.10
N ALA A 21 3.67 -0.61 -3.84
CA ALA A 21 3.60 0.22 -5.05
C ALA A 21 3.63 1.72 -4.71
N ALA A 22 2.89 2.15 -3.68
CA ALA A 22 2.91 3.52 -3.18
C ALA A 22 4.31 3.94 -2.71
N MET A 23 5.00 3.11 -1.93
CA MET A 23 6.39 3.36 -1.50
C MET A 23 7.36 3.45 -2.68
N ARG A 24 7.21 2.59 -3.70
CA ARG A 24 8.00 2.70 -4.94
C ARG A 24 7.73 3.99 -5.69
N ASN A 25 6.46 4.41 -5.78
CA ASN A 25 6.10 5.67 -6.43
C ASN A 25 6.72 6.87 -5.69
N ILE A 26 6.68 6.88 -4.36
CA ILE A 26 7.41 7.87 -3.54
C ILE A 26 8.91 7.86 -3.87
N ASN A 27 9.54 6.67 -3.93
CA ASN A 27 10.96 6.58 -4.30
C ASN A 27 11.23 7.26 -5.63
N LEU A 28 10.42 6.95 -6.64
CA LEU A 28 10.59 7.45 -8.00
C LEU A 28 10.44 8.96 -8.09
N HIS A 29 9.39 9.53 -7.49
CA HIS A 29 9.07 10.95 -7.66
C HIS A 29 9.75 11.88 -6.64
N VAL A 30 9.98 11.42 -5.41
CA VAL A 30 10.61 12.24 -4.36
C VAL A 30 12.12 12.05 -4.33
N PHE A 31 12.59 10.81 -4.51
CA PHE A 31 14.00 10.44 -4.32
C PHE A 31 14.70 10.03 -5.61
N ASN A 32 14.08 10.26 -6.77
CA ASN A 32 14.61 9.88 -8.09
C ASN A 32 15.06 8.39 -8.17
N GLY A 33 14.36 7.52 -7.44
CA GLY A 33 14.60 6.08 -7.38
C GLY A 33 15.82 5.65 -6.56
N ARG A 34 16.43 6.55 -5.77
CA ARG A 34 17.71 6.29 -5.08
C ARG A 34 17.57 6.09 -3.57
N ALA A 35 16.37 6.21 -3.00
CA ALA A 35 16.18 6.03 -1.56
C ALA A 35 16.25 4.56 -1.15
N SER A 36 16.83 4.34 0.03
CA SER A 36 16.74 3.06 0.72
C SER A 36 15.34 2.84 1.28
N ALA A 37 15.02 1.58 1.61
CA ALA A 37 13.75 1.26 2.27
C ALA A 37 13.57 1.99 3.62
N MET A 38 14.67 2.21 4.35
CA MET A 38 14.64 2.95 5.60
C MET A 38 14.31 4.43 5.37
N LEU A 39 15.01 5.08 4.43
CA LEU A 39 14.80 6.50 4.12
C LEU A 39 13.36 6.76 3.66
N MET A 40 12.80 5.87 2.84
CA MET A 40 11.38 5.99 2.45
C MET A 40 10.43 5.82 3.64
N ALA A 41 10.71 4.86 4.54
CA ALA A 41 9.89 4.64 5.71
C ALA A 41 9.95 5.84 6.68
N GLU A 42 11.13 6.45 6.87
CA GLU A 42 11.32 7.66 7.66
C GLU A 42 10.53 8.84 7.08
N TYR A 43 10.65 9.06 5.78
CA TYR A 43 9.93 10.13 5.08
C TYR A 43 8.40 10.00 5.21
N VAL A 44 7.85 8.81 5.02
CA VAL A 44 6.39 8.61 5.18
C VAL A 44 6.00 8.71 6.66
N ALA A 45 6.80 8.15 7.56
CA ALA A 45 6.51 8.16 8.99
C ALA A 45 6.45 9.58 9.56
N GLU A 46 7.37 10.46 9.17
CA GLU A 46 7.39 11.87 9.55
C GLU A 46 6.09 12.57 9.14
N ARG A 47 5.65 12.34 7.89
CA ARG A 47 4.43 12.99 7.35
C ARG A 47 3.13 12.46 7.94
N LEU A 48 3.11 11.21 8.39
CA LEU A 48 1.96 10.59 9.06
C LEU A 48 2.02 10.72 10.59
N ASN A 49 3.09 11.30 11.15
CA ASN A 49 3.37 11.34 12.59
C ASN A 49 3.30 9.95 13.26
N VAL A 50 3.93 8.96 12.64
CA VAL A 50 4.06 7.59 13.15
C VAL A 50 5.53 7.19 13.23
N ARG A 51 5.84 5.96 13.69
CA ARG A 51 7.23 5.48 13.69
C ARG A 51 7.57 4.84 12.34
N PRO A 52 8.83 4.94 11.86
CA PRO A 52 9.28 4.23 10.66
C PRO A 52 9.06 2.71 10.74
N THR A 53 9.12 2.15 11.95
CA THR A 53 8.80 0.74 12.22
C THR A 53 7.35 0.39 11.90
N ASP A 54 6.41 1.31 12.07
CA ASP A 54 5.00 1.09 11.78
C ASP A 54 4.79 0.97 10.27
N ILE A 55 5.40 1.86 9.49
CA ILE A 55 5.38 1.80 8.01
C ILE A 55 5.91 0.45 7.51
N ARG A 56 7.03 -0.02 8.10
CA ARG A 56 7.60 -1.33 7.76
C ARG A 56 6.70 -2.49 8.15
N LEU A 57 6.01 -2.40 9.29
CA LEU A 57 5.05 -3.42 9.72
C LEU A 57 3.83 -3.49 8.78
N TRP A 58 3.35 -2.35 8.28
CA TRP A 58 2.23 -2.31 7.34
C TRP A 58 2.54 -3.05 6.03
N LEU A 59 3.79 -3.02 5.58
CA LEU A 59 4.23 -3.76 4.38
C LEU A 59 4.12 -5.28 4.55
N THR A 60 4.19 -5.80 5.78
CA THR A 60 4.16 -7.25 6.05
C THR A 60 2.83 -7.73 6.64
N SER A 61 2.07 -6.89 7.35
CA SER A 61 0.83 -7.29 8.01
C SER A 61 -0.37 -7.29 7.05
N GLY A 62 -0.77 -6.13 6.54
CA GLY A 62 -2.03 -5.99 5.80
C GLY A 62 -2.20 -4.68 5.02
N GLY A 63 -1.10 -3.97 4.77
CA GLY A 63 -1.11 -2.64 4.16
C GLY A 63 -1.46 -1.53 5.16
N VAL A 64 -1.90 -0.40 4.63
CA VAL A 64 -2.12 0.84 5.37
C VAL A 64 -3.34 0.69 6.31
N PRO A 65 -3.23 1.01 7.61
CA PRO A 65 -4.39 1.08 8.49
C PRO A 65 -5.36 2.15 8.02
N GLU A 66 -6.65 1.88 8.11
CA GLU A 66 -7.70 2.73 7.52
C GLU A 66 -7.64 4.19 8.01
N GLN A 67 -7.30 4.40 9.29
CA GLN A 67 -7.17 5.72 9.89
C GLN A 67 -6.06 6.58 9.26
N TYR A 68 -5.06 5.97 8.62
CA TYR A 68 -3.95 6.67 7.96
C TYR A 68 -4.12 6.74 6.44
N ALA A 69 -5.18 6.16 5.88
CA ALA A 69 -5.35 6.07 4.44
C ALA A 69 -5.50 7.44 3.77
N GLU A 70 -6.27 8.36 4.35
CA GLU A 70 -6.44 9.71 3.77
C GLU A 70 -5.15 10.52 3.85
N GLN A 71 -4.45 10.50 4.99
CA GLN A 71 -3.17 11.19 5.13
C GLN A 71 -2.11 10.65 4.17
N LEU A 72 -2.03 9.32 4.00
CA LEU A 72 -1.13 8.73 3.01
C LEU A 72 -1.55 9.12 1.58
N LEU A 73 -2.84 9.25 1.31
CA LEU A 73 -3.33 9.66 0.01
C LEU A 73 -2.94 11.10 -0.31
N GLU A 74 -3.03 12.02 0.66
CA GLU A 74 -2.51 13.39 0.56
C GLU A 74 -1.01 13.37 0.23
N VAL A 75 -0.25 12.55 0.97
CA VAL A 75 1.20 12.38 0.81
C VAL A 75 1.59 11.93 -0.60
N LEU A 76 0.84 11.00 -1.17
CA LEU A 76 1.06 10.50 -2.53
C LEU A 76 0.66 11.52 -3.59
N ASN A 77 -0.47 12.22 -3.36
CA ASN A 77 -1.06 13.17 -4.29
C ASN A 77 -0.27 14.47 -4.48
N GLU A 78 0.72 14.74 -3.64
CA GLU A 78 1.69 15.81 -3.88
C GLU A 78 2.52 15.59 -5.16
N ASN A 79 2.73 14.33 -5.57
CA ASN A 79 3.67 13.97 -6.63
C ASN A 79 3.08 13.05 -7.71
N SER A 80 1.94 12.39 -7.45
CA SER A 80 1.30 11.45 -8.37
C SER A 80 -0.18 11.32 -8.04
N VAL A 81 -1.06 11.18 -9.03
CA VAL A 81 -2.50 11.06 -8.76
C VAL A 81 -2.86 9.64 -8.32
N TRP A 82 -3.28 9.51 -7.07
CA TRP A 82 -3.78 8.30 -6.43
C TRP A 82 -5.23 8.49 -5.94
N ARG A 83 -5.94 7.37 -5.83
CA ARG A 83 -7.31 7.25 -5.32
C ARG A 83 -7.33 6.27 -4.14
N ARG A 84 -8.25 6.48 -3.19
CA ARG A 84 -8.38 5.64 -1.98
C ARG A 84 -8.44 4.15 -2.27
N HIS A 85 -9.18 3.72 -3.30
CA HIS A 85 -9.31 2.30 -3.65
C HIS A 85 -7.99 1.64 -4.11
N GLN A 86 -6.99 2.44 -4.53
CA GLN A 86 -5.67 1.94 -4.93
C GLN A 86 -4.80 1.62 -3.72
N ILE A 87 -4.96 2.33 -2.59
CA ILE A 87 -4.20 2.09 -1.34
C ILE A 87 -4.95 1.21 -0.34
N LEU A 88 -6.29 1.25 -0.39
CA LEU A 88 -7.18 0.48 0.46
C LEU A 88 -8.19 -0.34 -0.38
N PRO A 89 -7.73 -1.35 -1.16
CA PRO A 89 -8.61 -2.27 -1.86
C PRO A 89 -9.72 -2.84 -0.96
N SER A 90 -10.94 -2.89 -1.50
CA SER A 90 -12.12 -3.45 -0.85
C SER A 90 -12.29 -4.94 -1.16
N LYS A 91 -13.09 -5.64 -0.34
CA LYS A 91 -13.50 -7.03 -0.62
C LYS A 91 -14.11 -7.17 -2.02
N ARG A 92 -14.98 -6.23 -2.42
CA ARG A 92 -15.59 -6.23 -3.77
C ARG A 92 -14.53 -6.15 -4.88
N LEU A 93 -13.52 -5.30 -4.72
CA LEU A 93 -12.45 -5.17 -5.71
C LEU A 93 -11.62 -6.47 -5.80
N ALA A 94 -11.34 -7.11 -4.66
CA ALA A 94 -10.64 -8.39 -4.62
C ALA A 94 -11.46 -9.53 -5.25
N THR A 95 -12.77 -9.58 -5.01
CA THR A 95 -13.67 -10.55 -5.65
C THR A 95 -13.61 -10.43 -7.17
N ASN A 96 -13.80 -9.22 -7.71
CA ASN A 96 -13.74 -8.97 -9.15
C ASN A 96 -12.36 -9.36 -9.74
N TYR A 97 -11.28 -9.12 -9.00
CA TYR A 97 -9.93 -9.48 -9.42
C TYR A 97 -9.71 -11.00 -9.46
N MET A 98 -10.23 -11.72 -8.46
CA MET A 98 -10.19 -13.18 -8.45
C MET A 98 -11.02 -13.77 -9.58
N GLU A 99 -12.25 -13.31 -9.77
CA GLU A 99 -13.12 -13.78 -10.88
C GLU A 99 -12.45 -13.57 -12.24
N ALA A 100 -11.81 -12.41 -12.47
CA ALA A 100 -11.07 -12.12 -13.70
C ALA A 100 -9.82 -12.98 -13.88
N ALA A 101 -9.18 -13.45 -12.80
CA ALA A 101 -8.00 -14.31 -12.88
C ALA A 101 -8.34 -15.77 -13.22
N TYR A 102 -9.58 -16.19 -12.99
CA TYR A 102 -10.09 -17.55 -13.25
C TYR A 102 -11.02 -17.63 -14.47
N ALA A 103 -11.29 -16.51 -15.15
CA ALA A 103 -12.06 -16.43 -16.39
C ALA A 103 -11.16 -16.61 -17.62
#